data_AF-A0A1Q3RRZ6-F1
#
_entry.id   AF-A0A1Q3RRZ6-F1
#
_cell.length_a   1.000
_cell.length_b   1.000
_cell.length_c   1.000
_cell.angle_alpha   90.00
_cell.angle_beta   90.00
_cell.angle_gamma   90.00
#
_symmetry.space_group_name_H-M   'P 1'
#
loop_
_entity.id
_entity.type
_entity.pdbx_description
1 polymer ?
#
loop_
_entity_poly.entity_id
_entity_poly.type
_entity_poly.pdbx_seq_one_letter_code
_entity_poly.pdbx_strand_id
1 'polypeptide(L)'
;MRISKRDRLLLIVLAFVAAFALYYFLLMHPKEESISNLETSFSQWESMKSDVDAKLTSEKILDKNIEDLKDQIRSASLPLYEEITQEEIVALLSRFAEGSFLNISEMQSSPNLSTSEGIMRYQTTLSFKGNYDDLLGYIRTIRNNDKHIILNSVIITNNLQDELTGKMVLEFNAITNAKEYISESEKLVSKELNTRDVLMGPFLPYESFVINEAPGTTDTVNPEYPQYPDTTDELNYEDYNPKTQIYSFEEGDFFFVANSEDIQGGLTRSKTKISDGYSAEMSFDFMASRPYSEANLVFDQNKVMLTKQVDTIGLWVYAYEASNHKLGVVILDSKGKEFRVELANAVDWTQWNELEVQMPVEITYPCMIQRIYVEGIGYDQKLTGKYLMDQLEVSYPVN
;
A
#
# COMPACT_ATOMS: atom_id res chain seq x y z
N MET A 1 -4.87 -1.66 -116.04
CA MET A 1 -3.73 -0.74 -115.84
C MET A 1 -2.47 -1.57 -115.58
N ARG A 2 -1.48 -1.56 -116.47
CA ARG A 2 -0.20 -2.29 -116.28
C ARG A 2 0.76 -1.39 -115.50
N ILE A 3 0.96 -1.70 -114.23
CA ILE A 3 1.88 -0.98 -113.33
C ILE A 3 3.33 -1.26 -113.78
N SER A 4 4.14 -0.20 -113.95
CA SER A 4 5.54 -0.31 -114.38
C SER A 4 6.41 -0.95 -113.28
N LYS A 5 7.52 -1.60 -113.65
CA LYS A 5 8.46 -2.24 -112.69
C LYS A 5 8.94 -1.26 -111.60
N ARG A 6 9.06 0.03 -111.92
CA ARG A 6 9.43 1.10 -110.98
C ARG A 6 8.31 1.44 -109.99
N ASP A 7 7.06 1.50 -110.46
CA ASP A 7 5.89 1.79 -109.63
C ASP A 7 5.60 0.64 -108.64
N ARG A 8 5.85 -0.61 -109.06
CA ARG A 8 5.76 -1.77 -108.16
C ARG A 8 6.78 -1.71 -107.03
N LEU A 9 7.99 -1.25 -107.33
CA LEU A 9 9.06 -1.11 -106.33
C LEU A 9 8.76 0.06 -105.36
N LEU A 10 8.22 1.17 -105.88
CA LEU A 10 7.75 2.30 -105.08
C LEU A 10 6.59 1.91 -104.14
N LEU A 11 5.64 1.09 -104.61
CA LEU A 11 4.55 0.58 -103.77
C LEU A 11 5.02 -0.36 -102.66
N ILE A 12 6.04 -1.19 -102.93
CA ILE A 12 6.62 -2.07 -101.90
C ILE A 12 7.35 -1.24 -100.84
N VAL A 13 8.11 -0.21 -101.23
CA VAL A 13 8.78 0.70 -100.28
C VAL A 13 7.75 1.47 -99.46
N LEU A 14 6.69 1.99 -100.10
CA LEU A 14 5.60 2.68 -99.41
C LEU A 14 4.90 1.76 -98.41
N ALA A 15 4.63 0.49 -98.78
CA ALA A 15 4.04 -0.49 -97.89
C ALA A 15 4.96 -0.80 -96.69
N PHE A 16 6.28 -0.85 -96.91
CA PHE A 16 7.26 -1.04 -95.84
C PHE A 16 7.30 0.15 -94.87
N VAL A 17 7.30 1.38 -95.40
CA VAL A 17 7.26 2.61 -94.60
C VAL A 17 5.94 2.70 -93.83
N ALA A 18 4.81 2.37 -94.46
CA ALA A 18 3.51 2.33 -93.81
C ALA A 18 3.46 1.27 -92.70
N ALA A 19 4.04 0.08 -92.93
CA ALA A 19 4.15 -0.95 -91.90
C ALA A 19 5.06 -0.52 -90.74
N PHE A 20 6.14 0.21 -91.01
CA PHE A 20 7.05 0.73 -89.97
C PHE A 20 6.39 1.86 -89.16
N ALA A 21 5.66 2.75 -89.82
CA ALA A 21 4.88 3.80 -89.16
C ALA A 21 3.74 3.20 -88.32
N LEU A 22 3.06 2.17 -88.83
CA LEU A 22 2.04 1.42 -88.09
C LEU A 22 2.66 0.74 -86.86
N TYR A 23 3.82 0.09 -87.03
CA TYR A 23 4.55 -0.54 -85.94
C TYR A 23 4.95 0.48 -84.85
N TYR A 24 5.50 1.63 -85.25
CA TYR A 24 5.87 2.69 -84.33
C TYR A 24 4.66 3.25 -83.56
N PHE A 25 3.58 3.55 -84.28
CA PHE A 25 2.38 4.13 -83.69
C PHE A 25 1.62 3.17 -82.77
N LEU A 26 1.54 1.88 -83.14
CA LEU A 26 0.73 0.89 -82.41
C LEU A 26 1.50 0.22 -81.26
N LEU A 27 2.85 0.16 -81.32
CA LEU A 27 3.65 -0.56 -80.32
C LEU A 27 4.61 0.31 -79.51
N MET A 28 5.21 1.38 -80.06
CA MET A 28 6.18 2.22 -79.32
C MET A 28 5.48 3.36 -78.56
N HIS A 29 4.59 4.10 -79.22
CA HIS A 29 3.89 5.23 -78.60
C HIS A 29 3.13 4.87 -77.30
N PRO A 30 2.32 3.79 -77.23
CA PRO A 30 1.64 3.43 -75.97
C PRO A 30 2.62 2.96 -74.88
N LYS A 31 3.82 2.48 -75.24
CA LYS A 31 4.85 2.06 -74.29
C LYS A 31 5.58 3.26 -73.69
N GLU A 32 5.90 4.28 -74.47
CA GLU A 32 6.49 5.53 -73.97
C GLU A 32 5.55 6.23 -72.99
N GLU A 33 4.25 6.31 -73.32
CA GLU A 33 3.23 6.84 -72.43
C GLU A 33 3.09 5.99 -71.15
N SER A 34 3.14 4.67 -71.27
CA SER A 34 3.12 3.77 -70.11
C SER A 34 4.33 3.98 -69.21
N ILE A 35 5.54 4.14 -69.77
CA ILE A 35 6.78 4.38 -69.00
C ILE A 35 6.71 5.76 -68.31
N SER A 36 6.27 6.80 -69.01
CA SER A 36 6.13 8.14 -68.44
C SER A 36 5.09 8.19 -67.31
N ASN A 37 3.96 7.50 -67.48
CA ASN A 37 2.96 7.35 -66.42
C ASN A 37 3.51 6.54 -65.24
N LEU A 38 4.33 5.51 -65.51
CA LEU A 38 4.98 4.71 -64.47
C LEU A 38 6.00 5.54 -63.68
N GLU A 39 6.81 6.36 -64.34
CA GLU A 39 7.76 7.29 -63.72
C GLU A 39 7.05 8.35 -62.88
N THR A 40 5.95 8.90 -63.40
CA THR A 40 5.11 9.86 -62.67
C THR A 40 4.51 9.20 -61.43
N SER A 41 3.98 7.98 -61.57
CA SER A 41 3.44 7.22 -60.45
C SER A 41 4.53 6.88 -59.42
N PHE A 42 5.73 6.48 -59.87
CA PHE A 42 6.87 6.18 -59.00
C PHE A 42 7.28 7.42 -58.19
N SER A 43 7.39 8.57 -58.83
CA SER A 43 7.66 9.85 -58.18
C SER A 43 6.59 10.24 -57.16
N GLN A 44 5.31 10.01 -57.49
CA GLN A 44 4.20 10.20 -56.53
C GLN A 44 4.32 9.26 -55.32
N TRP A 45 4.63 7.98 -55.54
CA TRP A 45 4.84 7.01 -54.46
C TRP A 45 6.04 7.37 -53.58
N GLU A 46 7.13 7.89 -54.15
CA GLU A 46 8.30 8.33 -53.40
C GLU A 46 7.99 9.57 -52.54
N SER A 47 7.21 10.51 -53.07
CA SER A 47 6.69 11.65 -52.30
C SER A 47 5.76 11.22 -51.17
N MET A 48 4.83 10.28 -51.44
CA MET A 48 3.94 9.72 -50.42
C MET A 48 4.73 9.01 -49.31
N LYS A 49 5.76 8.24 -49.66
CA LYS A 49 6.66 7.61 -48.68
C LYS A 49 7.36 8.66 -47.81
N SER A 50 7.90 9.71 -48.42
CA SER A 50 8.54 10.79 -47.69
C SER A 50 7.58 11.54 -46.75
N ASP A 51 6.33 11.77 -47.14
CA ASP A 51 5.30 12.38 -46.28
C ASP A 51 4.93 11.46 -45.10
N VAL A 52 4.82 10.15 -45.36
CA VAL A 52 4.60 9.14 -44.31
C VAL A 52 5.78 9.08 -43.34
N ASP A 53 7.02 9.08 -43.84
CA ASP A 53 8.23 9.10 -43.01
C ASP A 53 8.31 10.38 -42.17
N ALA A 54 7.95 11.54 -42.74
CA ALA A 54 7.89 12.81 -42.01
C ALA A 54 6.83 12.75 -40.89
N LYS A 55 5.64 12.22 -41.17
CA LYS A 55 4.59 12.02 -40.15
C LYS A 55 5.05 11.08 -39.04
N LEU A 56 5.70 9.96 -39.39
CA LEU A 56 6.23 9.00 -38.42
C LEU A 56 7.32 9.63 -37.53
N THR A 57 8.21 10.45 -38.09
CA THR A 57 9.19 11.19 -37.28
C THR A 57 8.52 12.20 -36.35
N SER A 58 7.46 12.88 -36.80
CA SER A 58 6.70 13.80 -35.95
C SER A 58 5.95 13.09 -34.82
N GLU A 59 5.37 11.91 -35.08
CA GLU A 59 4.70 11.07 -34.09
C GLU A 59 5.69 10.63 -33.00
N LYS A 60 6.87 10.14 -33.41
CA LYS A 60 7.93 9.79 -32.47
C LYS A 60 8.39 10.96 -31.59
N ILE A 61 8.44 12.17 -32.14
CA ILE A 61 8.76 13.38 -31.38
C ILE A 61 7.61 13.73 -30.41
N LEU A 62 6.36 13.60 -30.85
CA LEU A 62 5.18 13.83 -30.01
C LEU A 62 5.15 12.83 -28.84
N ASP A 63 5.40 11.55 -29.07
CA ASP A 63 5.47 10.53 -28.03
C ASP A 63 6.55 10.85 -27.00
N LYS A 64 7.73 11.26 -27.46
CA LYS A 64 8.80 11.71 -26.57
C LYS A 64 8.40 12.93 -25.76
N ASN A 65 7.78 13.93 -26.38
CA ASN A 65 7.32 15.13 -25.67
C ASN A 65 6.23 14.80 -24.64
N ILE A 66 5.33 13.85 -24.94
CA ILE A 66 4.34 13.36 -24.01
C ILE A 66 5.04 12.73 -22.80
N GLU A 67 6.04 11.87 -23.02
CA GLU A 67 6.80 11.25 -21.93
C GLU A 67 7.55 12.30 -21.09
N ASP A 68 8.26 13.22 -21.74
CA ASP A 68 8.98 14.30 -21.05
C ASP A 68 8.02 15.21 -20.24
N LEU A 69 6.79 15.43 -20.72
CA LEU A 69 5.76 16.18 -20.00
C LEU A 69 5.19 15.38 -18.83
N LYS A 70 4.97 14.07 -18.99
CA LYS A 70 4.52 13.20 -17.89
C LYS A 70 5.55 13.17 -16.76
N ASP A 71 6.83 13.09 -17.08
CA ASP A 71 7.91 13.13 -16.10
C ASP A 71 8.00 14.48 -15.38
N GLN A 72 7.81 15.58 -16.10
CA GLN A 72 7.74 16.92 -15.50
C GLN A 72 6.54 17.05 -14.56
N ILE A 73 5.35 16.58 -14.97
CA ILE A 73 4.15 16.59 -14.13
C ILE A 73 4.37 15.72 -12.88
N ARG A 74 4.92 14.52 -13.03
CA ARG A 74 5.25 13.62 -11.91
C ARG A 74 6.21 14.28 -10.92
N SER A 75 7.27 14.91 -11.43
CA SER A 75 8.26 15.58 -10.58
C SER A 75 7.68 16.80 -9.85
N ALA A 76 6.86 17.61 -10.54
CA ALA A 76 6.22 18.79 -9.96
C ALA A 76 5.11 18.45 -8.95
N SER A 77 4.51 17.27 -9.09
CA SER A 77 3.38 16.84 -8.26
C SER A 77 3.77 15.94 -7.10
N LEU A 78 4.98 15.37 -7.10
CA LEU A 78 5.55 14.61 -5.98
C LEU A 78 5.42 15.30 -4.59
N PRO A 79 5.68 16.61 -4.43
CA PRO A 79 5.55 17.27 -3.14
C PRO A 79 4.11 17.64 -2.78
N LEU A 80 3.11 17.33 -3.61
CA LEU A 80 1.71 17.65 -3.38
C LEU A 80 0.94 16.42 -2.90
N TYR A 81 -0.16 16.67 -2.19
CA TYR A 81 -1.11 15.61 -1.82
C TYR A 81 -2.00 15.27 -3.02
N GLU A 82 -2.34 13.98 -3.17
CA GLU A 82 -3.32 13.53 -4.18
C GLU A 82 -4.74 13.86 -3.69
N GLU A 83 -5.05 13.37 -2.50
CA GLU A 83 -6.26 13.62 -1.74
C GLU A 83 -5.84 13.76 -0.27
N ILE A 84 -6.47 14.67 0.45
CA ILE A 84 -6.27 14.80 1.90
C ILE A 84 -7.58 15.25 2.55
N THR A 85 -8.01 14.56 3.60
CA THR A 85 -9.20 14.92 4.35
C THR A 85 -8.86 15.75 5.59
N GLN A 86 -9.88 16.35 6.21
CA GLN A 86 -9.70 17.12 7.44
C GLN A 86 -9.18 16.24 8.59
N GLU A 87 -9.66 15.00 8.67
CA GLU A 87 -9.27 14.03 9.70
C GLU A 87 -7.80 13.64 9.57
N GLU A 88 -7.34 13.42 8.33
CA GLU A 88 -5.95 13.12 8.04
C GLU A 88 -5.04 14.30 8.37
N ILE A 89 -5.46 15.54 8.11
CA ILE A 89 -4.73 16.74 8.51
C ILE A 89 -4.58 16.79 10.04
N VAL A 90 -5.66 16.53 10.77
CA VAL A 90 -5.62 16.52 12.25
C VAL A 90 -4.67 15.42 12.75
N ALA A 91 -4.77 14.21 12.21
CA ALA A 91 -3.90 13.10 12.59
C ALA A 91 -2.42 13.39 12.29
N LEU A 92 -2.12 13.94 11.11
CA LEU A 92 -0.77 14.31 10.70
C LEU A 92 -0.16 15.37 11.64
N LEU A 93 -0.93 16.43 11.96
CA LEU A 93 -0.46 17.48 12.84
C LEU A 93 -0.26 17.00 14.28
N SER A 94 -1.15 16.11 14.78
CA SER A 94 -0.97 15.46 16.07
C SER A 94 0.30 14.60 16.10
N ARG A 95 0.55 13.79 15.06
CA ARG A 95 1.77 12.99 14.92
C ARG A 95 3.04 13.85 14.91
N PHE A 96 3.02 15.03 14.28
CA PHE A 96 4.15 15.94 14.34
C PHE A 96 4.42 16.49 15.75
N ALA A 97 3.39 16.58 16.59
CA ALA A 97 3.51 17.02 17.97
C ALA A 97 3.96 15.90 18.91
N GLU A 98 3.78 14.62 18.58
CA GLU A 98 4.31 13.51 19.41
C GLU A 98 5.85 13.54 19.54
N GLY A 99 6.55 14.15 18.58
CA GLY A 99 8.00 14.33 18.59
C GLY A 99 8.50 15.63 19.25
N SER A 100 7.62 16.51 19.73
CA SER A 100 7.98 17.77 20.39
C SER A 100 7.20 17.94 21.71
N PHE A 101 7.75 18.63 22.71
CA PHE A 101 6.97 18.96 23.91
C PHE A 101 5.99 20.14 23.69
N LEU A 102 5.64 20.40 22.41
CA LEU A 102 4.73 21.46 22.03
C LEU A 102 3.28 21.00 22.28
N ASN A 103 2.62 21.61 23.25
CA ASN A 103 1.23 21.31 23.55
C ASN A 103 0.31 22.02 22.56
N ILE A 104 -0.52 21.23 21.86
CA ILE A 104 -1.60 21.74 21.02
C ILE A 104 -2.85 21.94 21.89
N SER A 105 -3.27 23.20 22.04
CA SER A 105 -4.45 23.53 22.86
C SER A 105 -5.74 23.53 22.04
N GLU A 106 -5.65 23.88 20.76
CA GLU A 106 -6.82 24.01 19.89
C GLU A 106 -6.40 23.83 18.42
N MET A 107 -7.25 23.17 17.63
CA MET A 107 -7.08 23.06 16.19
C MET A 107 -8.42 23.37 15.50
N GLN A 108 -8.39 24.27 14.53
CA GLN A 108 -9.54 24.64 13.72
C GLN A 108 -9.17 24.51 12.24
N SER A 109 -9.79 23.57 11.54
CA SER A 109 -9.62 23.40 10.10
C SER A 109 -10.84 23.93 9.36
N SER A 110 -10.60 24.67 8.27
CA SER A 110 -11.64 25.11 7.35
C SER A 110 -12.07 23.95 6.45
N PRO A 111 -13.32 23.95 5.94
CA PRO A 111 -13.68 23.09 4.81
C PRO A 111 -12.86 23.46 3.57
N ASN A 112 -12.96 22.65 2.51
CA ASN A 112 -12.24 22.90 1.26
C ASN A 112 -12.54 24.32 0.73
N LEU A 113 -11.50 25.15 0.63
CA LEU A 113 -11.52 26.55 0.22
C LEU A 113 -11.28 26.73 -1.28
N SER A 114 -11.02 25.66 -2.04
CA SER A 114 -10.80 25.75 -3.47
C SER A 114 -12.13 25.98 -4.21
N THR A 115 -12.07 26.83 -5.23
CA THR A 115 -13.18 27.06 -6.17
C THR A 115 -12.93 26.38 -7.52
N SER A 116 -11.74 25.82 -7.71
CA SER A 116 -11.30 25.17 -8.94
C SER A 116 -11.50 23.67 -8.85
N GLU A 117 -12.11 23.10 -9.88
CA GLU A 117 -12.25 21.66 -10.04
C GLU A 117 -10.87 20.99 -10.06
N GLY A 118 -10.74 19.88 -9.34
CA GLY A 118 -9.48 19.12 -9.29
C GLY A 118 -8.45 19.63 -8.29
N ILE A 119 -8.72 20.74 -7.58
CA ILE A 119 -7.84 21.30 -6.55
C ILE A 119 -8.59 21.23 -5.23
N MET A 120 -7.92 20.87 -4.14
CA MET A 120 -8.43 21.03 -2.78
C MET A 120 -7.48 21.87 -1.96
N ARG A 121 -8.03 22.77 -1.15
CA ARG A 121 -7.27 23.63 -0.24
C ARG A 121 -7.90 23.61 1.14
N TYR A 122 -7.15 23.15 2.13
CA TYR A 122 -7.54 23.19 3.52
C TYR A 122 -6.64 24.17 4.27
N GLN A 123 -7.24 24.98 5.13
CA GLN A 123 -6.51 25.87 6.03
C GLN A 123 -6.75 25.44 7.47
N THR A 124 -5.69 25.20 8.22
CA THR A 124 -5.75 24.79 9.62
C THR A 124 -5.07 25.82 10.49
N THR A 125 -5.80 26.33 11.47
CA THR A 125 -5.28 27.20 12.53
C THR A 125 -5.03 26.36 13.77
N LEU A 126 -3.79 26.39 14.25
CA LEU A 126 -3.34 25.65 15.42
C LEU A 126 -2.95 26.62 16.52
N SER A 127 -3.56 26.49 17.70
CA SER A 127 -3.13 27.19 18.92
C SER A 127 -2.18 26.31 19.71
N PHE A 128 -1.00 26.82 20.03
CA PHE A 128 0.06 26.07 20.71
C PHE A 128 0.54 26.73 21.99
N LYS A 129 1.15 25.92 22.86
CA LYS A 129 1.83 26.32 24.10
C LYS A 129 3.11 25.51 24.26
N GLY A 130 4.24 26.16 24.50
CA GLY A 130 5.53 25.49 24.71
C GLY A 130 6.70 26.47 24.74
N ASN A 131 7.92 25.94 24.72
CA ASN A 131 9.11 26.80 24.64
C ASN A 131 9.50 27.09 23.18
N TYR A 132 10.52 27.92 22.99
CA TYR A 132 11.01 28.29 21.67
C TYR A 132 11.59 27.11 20.89
N ASP A 133 12.33 26.22 21.56
CA ASP A 133 13.01 25.09 20.92
C ASP A 133 12.01 24.05 20.41
N ASP A 134 10.94 23.79 21.17
CA ASP A 134 9.84 22.90 20.80
C ASP A 134 9.07 23.43 19.59
N LEU A 135 8.77 24.73 19.56
CA LEU A 135 8.11 25.38 18.42
C LEU A 135 8.99 25.29 17.17
N LEU A 136 10.29 25.55 17.31
CA LEU A 136 11.22 25.47 16.20
C LEU A 136 11.39 24.03 15.70
N GLY A 137 11.45 23.06 16.61
CA GLY A 137 11.46 21.63 16.30
C GLY A 137 10.22 21.22 15.51
N TYR A 138 9.04 21.61 15.98
CA TYR A 138 7.77 21.34 15.31
C TYR A 138 7.70 21.93 13.89
N ILE A 139 8.10 23.20 13.72
CA ILE A 139 8.16 23.84 12.40
C ILE A 139 9.16 23.13 11.46
N ARG A 140 10.28 22.61 11.99
CA ARG A 140 11.24 21.83 11.21
C ARG A 140 10.66 20.48 10.77
N THR A 141 9.95 19.79 11.65
CA THR A 141 9.26 18.53 11.31
C THR A 141 8.25 18.74 10.18
N ILE A 142 7.42 19.79 10.28
CA ILE A 142 6.48 20.16 9.21
C ILE A 142 7.20 20.44 7.89
N ARG A 143 8.33 21.17 7.94
CA ARG A 143 9.10 21.55 6.74
C ARG A 143 9.81 20.36 6.09
N ASN A 144 10.26 19.40 6.87
CA ASN A 144 10.99 18.22 6.40
C ASN A 144 10.05 17.08 5.95
N ASN A 145 8.74 17.28 6.03
CA ASN A 145 7.76 16.33 5.53
C ASN A 145 7.85 16.21 4.00
N ASP A 146 7.66 14.99 3.48
CA ASP A 146 7.76 14.69 2.05
C ASP A 146 6.79 15.51 1.20
N LYS A 147 5.64 15.88 1.78
CA LYS A 147 4.62 16.71 1.17
C LYS A 147 4.71 18.13 1.69
N HIS A 148 4.63 19.10 0.79
CA HIS A 148 4.68 20.52 1.11
C HIS A 148 3.45 20.96 1.89
N ILE A 149 3.71 21.46 3.09
CA ILE A 149 2.73 22.14 3.94
C ILE A 149 3.17 23.60 4.04
N ILE A 150 2.27 24.51 3.71
CA ILE A 150 2.59 25.94 3.69
C ILE A 150 2.28 26.53 5.06
N LEU A 151 3.26 27.17 5.68
CA LEU A 151 3.07 27.95 6.91
C LEU A 151 2.77 29.40 6.55
N ASN A 152 1.50 29.76 6.53
CA ASN A 152 1.04 31.09 6.13
C ASN A 152 1.37 32.16 7.18
N SER A 153 1.23 31.84 8.46
CA SER A 153 1.58 32.76 9.54
C SER A 153 1.86 32.05 10.86
N VAL A 154 2.67 32.69 11.71
CA VAL A 154 2.87 32.32 13.11
C VAL A 154 2.80 33.59 13.95
N ILE A 155 1.92 33.60 14.93
CA ILE A 155 1.75 34.65 15.91
C ILE A 155 2.18 34.08 17.25
N ILE A 156 3.15 34.74 17.91
CA ILE A 156 3.71 34.30 19.18
C ILE A 156 3.46 35.39 20.22
N THR A 157 3.05 34.98 21.40
CA THR A 157 2.89 35.81 22.59
C THR A 157 3.66 35.16 23.73
N ASN A 158 4.58 35.91 24.31
CA ASN A 158 5.38 35.46 25.44
C ASN A 158 4.67 35.88 26.73
N ASN A 159 4.27 34.91 27.54
CA ASN A 159 3.78 35.15 28.89
C ASN A 159 4.94 34.90 29.86
N LEU A 160 5.16 35.84 30.80
CA LEU A 160 6.25 35.82 31.78
C LEU A 160 6.34 34.46 32.51
N GLN A 161 7.22 33.55 32.04
CA GLN A 161 7.71 32.28 32.64
C GLN A 161 8.31 31.32 31.57
N ASP A 162 8.98 31.85 30.53
CA ASP A 162 9.57 31.06 29.41
C ASP A 162 8.58 30.19 28.61
N GLU A 163 7.27 30.47 28.74
CA GLU A 163 6.21 29.75 28.06
C GLU A 163 5.61 30.61 26.95
N LEU A 164 5.85 30.19 25.71
CA LEU A 164 5.30 30.80 24.51
C LEU A 164 3.92 30.24 24.25
N THR A 165 2.97 31.14 24.00
CA THR A 165 1.65 30.80 23.49
C THR A 165 1.50 31.42 22.12
N GLY A 166 0.78 30.77 21.21
CA GLY A 166 0.68 31.32 19.87
C GLY A 166 -0.34 30.62 19.01
N LYS A 167 -0.52 31.19 17.81
CA LYS A 167 -1.34 30.61 16.76
C LYS A 167 -0.51 30.48 15.49
N MET A 168 -0.62 29.35 14.81
CA MET A 168 -0.03 29.15 13.49
C MET A 168 -1.10 28.76 12.49
N VAL A 169 -0.98 29.29 11.27
CA VAL A 169 -1.89 28.99 10.17
C VAL A 169 -1.13 28.19 9.13
N LEU A 170 -1.62 26.99 8.87
CA LEU A 170 -1.09 26.02 7.92
C LEU A 170 -2.06 25.87 6.76
N GLU A 171 -1.53 25.67 5.56
CA GLU A 171 -2.30 25.42 4.35
C GLU A 171 -1.83 24.12 3.69
N PHE A 172 -2.81 23.28 3.38
CA PHE A 172 -2.66 21.99 2.73
C PHE A 172 -3.32 22.06 1.36
N ASN A 173 -2.54 21.79 0.31
CA ASN A 173 -3.01 21.79 -1.07
C ASN A 173 -2.92 20.38 -1.65
N ALA A 174 -3.99 19.94 -2.30
CA ALA A 174 -4.07 18.66 -2.99
C ALA A 174 -4.60 18.82 -4.42
N ILE A 175 -4.19 17.92 -5.32
CA ILE A 175 -4.63 17.89 -6.71
C ILE A 175 -5.25 16.52 -7.03
N THR A 176 -6.58 16.45 -7.05
CA THR A 176 -7.32 15.18 -7.17
C THR A 176 -7.26 14.58 -8.57
N ASN A 177 -7.11 15.41 -9.61
CA ASN A 177 -7.16 14.96 -11.01
C ASN A 177 -5.81 14.43 -11.52
N ALA A 178 -4.77 14.42 -10.68
CA ALA A 178 -3.43 14.00 -11.06
C ALA A 178 -3.07 12.61 -10.50
N LYS A 179 -4.05 11.78 -10.15
CA LYS A 179 -3.88 10.42 -9.65
C LYS A 179 -2.96 9.52 -10.49
N GLU A 180 -2.93 9.73 -11.81
CA GLU A 180 -2.03 8.99 -12.71
C GLU A 180 -0.55 9.42 -12.61
N TYR A 181 -0.29 10.58 -12.00
CA TYR A 181 1.03 11.23 -11.97
C TYR A 181 1.56 11.48 -10.56
N ILE A 182 0.69 11.46 -9.54
CA ILE A 182 1.04 11.65 -8.14
C ILE A 182 1.25 10.29 -7.49
N SER A 183 2.26 10.18 -6.62
CA SER A 183 2.44 9.01 -5.77
C SER A 183 1.37 8.99 -4.69
N GLU A 184 0.61 7.89 -4.62
CA GLU A 184 -0.44 7.65 -3.62
C GLU A 184 0.12 7.96 -2.23
N SER A 185 -0.44 8.97 -1.57
CA SER A 185 -0.08 9.27 -0.19
C SER A 185 -0.71 8.23 0.71
N GLU A 186 0.08 7.64 1.62
CA GLU A 186 -0.44 6.77 2.68
C GLU A 186 -1.60 7.47 3.40
N LYS A 187 -2.79 6.88 3.32
CA LYS A 187 -3.96 7.41 4.02
C LYS A 187 -3.77 7.15 5.50
N LEU A 188 -3.70 8.22 6.28
CA LEU A 188 -3.53 8.13 7.73
C LEU A 188 -4.84 7.77 8.44
N VAL A 189 -5.97 7.93 7.76
CA VAL A 189 -7.30 7.66 8.30
C VAL A 189 -8.04 6.75 7.32
N SER A 190 -8.37 5.55 7.78
CA SER A 190 -9.25 4.64 7.05
C SER A 190 -10.71 5.04 7.27
N LYS A 191 -11.50 4.99 6.20
CA LYS A 191 -12.97 5.12 6.29
C LYS A 191 -13.61 3.88 6.95
N GLU A 192 -12.85 2.81 7.09
CA GLU A 192 -13.28 1.61 7.79
C GLU A 192 -13.47 1.94 9.27
N LEU A 193 -14.70 1.77 9.73
CA LEU A 193 -15.03 1.87 11.14
C LEU A 193 -14.14 0.89 11.90
N ASN A 194 -13.39 1.40 12.86
CA ASN A 194 -12.70 0.54 13.81
C ASN A 194 -13.77 -0.35 14.45
N THR A 195 -13.72 -1.66 14.21
CA THR A 195 -14.75 -2.61 14.68
C THR A 195 -14.87 -2.58 16.21
N ARG A 196 -13.83 -2.11 16.91
CA ARG A 196 -13.87 -1.73 18.33
C ARG A 196 -14.95 -0.70 18.67
N ASP A 197 -15.06 0.38 17.90
CA ASP A 197 -15.99 1.48 18.21
C ASP A 197 -17.44 1.12 17.90
N VAL A 198 -17.67 0.21 16.94
CA VAL A 198 -19.00 -0.27 16.58
C VAL A 198 -19.55 -1.26 17.61
N LEU A 199 -18.70 -2.13 18.18
CA LEU A 199 -19.10 -3.08 19.21
C LEU A 199 -19.27 -2.45 20.59
N MET A 200 -18.53 -1.37 20.88
CA MET A 200 -18.55 -0.71 22.18
C MET A 200 -19.70 0.31 22.33
N GLY A 201 -20.25 0.81 21.22
CA GLY A 201 -21.29 1.84 21.24
C GLY A 201 -20.75 3.21 21.71
N PRO A 202 -21.18 4.34 21.12
CA PRO A 202 -20.61 5.67 21.40
C PRO A 202 -20.98 6.24 22.78
N PHE A 203 -21.66 5.46 23.62
CA PHE A 203 -22.22 5.86 24.90
C PHE A 203 -21.89 4.85 26.01
N LEU A 204 -20.67 4.34 26.05
CA LEU A 204 -20.22 3.60 27.24
C LEU A 204 -20.27 4.54 28.46
N PRO A 205 -21.05 4.20 29.49
CA PRO A 205 -20.99 4.94 30.74
C PRO A 205 -19.58 4.82 31.31
N TYR A 206 -19.06 5.93 31.81
CA TYR A 206 -17.78 5.96 32.48
C TYR A 206 -17.90 5.15 33.79
N GLU A 207 -17.32 3.94 33.82
CA GLU A 207 -17.52 2.96 34.90
C GLU A 207 -16.85 3.37 36.24
N SER A 208 -15.72 4.08 36.23
CA SER A 208 -15.13 4.63 37.48
C SER A 208 -13.94 5.55 37.24
N PHE A 209 -13.64 6.40 38.24
CA PHE A 209 -12.37 7.10 38.40
C PHE A 209 -11.45 6.33 39.34
N VAL A 210 -10.16 6.23 39.01
CA VAL A 210 -9.14 5.72 39.94
C VAL A 210 -8.94 6.74 41.05
N ILE A 211 -9.62 6.56 42.18
CA ILE A 211 -9.29 7.26 43.41
C ILE A 211 -8.05 6.58 43.98
N ASN A 212 -6.90 7.26 43.95
CA ASN A 212 -5.80 6.86 44.81
C ASN A 212 -6.21 7.20 46.25
N GLU A 213 -6.76 6.21 46.98
CA GLU A 213 -7.14 6.39 48.38
C GLU A 213 -5.90 6.64 49.24
N ALA A 214 -5.74 7.88 49.68
CA ALA A 214 -4.96 8.18 50.87
C ALA A 214 -5.75 7.67 52.11
N PRO A 215 -5.08 7.10 53.12
CA PRO A 215 -5.78 6.42 54.20
C PRO A 215 -6.48 7.43 55.13
N GLY A 216 -7.81 7.31 55.18
CA GLY A 216 -8.61 7.61 56.35
C GLY A 216 -9.24 9.00 56.40
N THR A 217 -10.50 9.08 55.95
CA THR A 217 -11.59 9.68 56.74
C THR A 217 -12.92 9.16 56.19
N THR A 218 -13.65 8.43 57.02
CA THR A 218 -15.07 8.12 56.85
C THR A 218 -15.89 9.39 56.95
N ASP A 219 -16.59 9.76 55.88
CA ASP A 219 -17.87 10.44 55.99
C ASP A 219 -18.81 9.90 54.91
N THR A 220 -19.82 9.18 55.39
CA THR A 220 -20.93 8.62 54.63
C THR A 220 -21.83 9.73 54.12
N VAL A 221 -21.84 9.92 52.80
CA VAL A 221 -23.00 10.49 52.08
C VAL A 221 -23.35 9.51 50.98
N ASN A 222 -24.46 8.81 51.16
CA ASN A 222 -25.01 7.84 50.22
C ASN A 222 -25.64 8.61 49.04
N PRO A 223 -25.10 8.56 47.81
CA PRO A 223 -25.77 9.13 46.65
C PRO A 223 -26.90 8.18 46.26
N GLU A 224 -28.13 8.69 46.24
CA GLU A 224 -29.30 7.94 45.78
C GLU A 224 -29.26 7.88 44.25
N TYR A 225 -28.82 6.75 43.70
CA TYR A 225 -28.82 6.50 42.26
C TYR A 225 -30.24 6.14 41.78
N PRO A 226 -30.69 6.68 40.65
CA PRO A 226 -31.98 6.32 40.08
C PRO A 226 -32.00 4.83 39.75
N GLN A 227 -33.02 4.14 40.24
CA GLN A 227 -33.27 2.72 39.96
C GLN A 227 -33.71 2.57 38.51
N TYR A 228 -32.87 1.94 37.69
CA TYR A 228 -33.25 1.50 36.35
C TYR A 228 -34.05 0.20 36.45
N PRO A 229 -35.02 -0.02 35.53
CA PRO A 229 -35.78 -1.25 35.51
C PRO A 229 -34.84 -2.42 35.28
N ASP A 230 -34.90 -3.37 36.22
CA ASP A 230 -34.19 -4.63 36.22
C ASP A 230 -34.68 -5.50 35.05
N THR A 231 -34.13 -5.26 33.86
CA THR A 231 -34.18 -6.23 32.77
C THR A 231 -33.00 -7.16 32.95
N THR A 232 -33.22 -8.19 33.77
CA THR A 232 -32.38 -9.37 33.90
C THR A 232 -32.38 -10.14 32.58
N ASP A 233 -31.63 -9.65 31.60
CA ASP A 233 -30.85 -10.53 30.74
C ASP A 233 -29.40 -10.36 31.21
N GLU A 234 -29.00 -11.20 32.18
CA GLU A 234 -27.60 -11.33 32.58
C GLU A 234 -26.77 -11.66 31.34
N LEU A 235 -26.13 -10.65 30.76
CA LEU A 235 -25.05 -10.88 29.81
C LEU A 235 -23.95 -11.61 30.57
N ASN A 236 -23.68 -12.84 30.15
CA ASN A 236 -22.64 -13.68 30.72
C ASN A 236 -21.27 -13.07 30.38
N TYR A 237 -20.70 -12.30 31.31
CA TYR A 237 -19.38 -11.67 31.18
C TYR A 237 -18.20 -12.66 31.29
N GLU A 238 -18.44 -13.96 31.56
CA GLU A 238 -17.34 -14.94 31.66
C GLU A 238 -16.64 -15.24 30.32
N ASP A 239 -17.19 -14.80 29.18
CA ASP A 239 -16.68 -15.15 27.84
C ASP A 239 -16.18 -13.95 27.02
N TYR A 240 -16.08 -12.75 27.65
CA TYR A 240 -15.62 -11.56 26.97
C TYR A 240 -14.08 -11.48 26.99
N ASN A 241 -13.43 -12.07 25.98
CA ASN A 241 -11.98 -11.98 25.77
C ASN A 241 -11.65 -11.16 24.51
N PRO A 242 -11.51 -9.81 24.59
CA PRO A 242 -11.26 -8.99 23.42
C PRO A 242 -9.87 -9.24 22.83
N LYS A 243 -9.83 -9.77 21.60
CA LYS A 243 -8.60 -10.00 20.83
C LYS A 243 -8.16 -8.72 20.12
N THR A 244 -6.86 -8.42 20.21
CA THR A 244 -6.20 -7.28 19.56
C THR A 244 -5.26 -7.80 18.49
N GLN A 245 -5.51 -7.42 17.24
CA GLN A 245 -4.61 -7.75 16.13
C GLN A 245 -3.29 -6.98 16.26
N ILE A 246 -2.18 -7.72 16.29
CA ILE A 246 -0.82 -7.17 16.40
C ILE A 246 -0.05 -7.23 15.08
N TYR A 247 -0.41 -8.15 14.18
CA TYR A 247 0.20 -8.24 12.86
C TYR A 247 -0.77 -8.80 11.82
N SER A 248 -0.95 -8.10 10.71
CA SER A 248 -1.89 -8.45 9.64
C SER A 248 -1.24 -9.02 8.38
N PHE A 249 0.09 -9.12 8.33
CA PHE A 249 0.86 -9.57 7.15
C PHE A 249 0.70 -8.73 5.87
N GLU A 250 0.02 -7.59 5.96
CA GLU A 250 -0.15 -6.62 4.87
C GLU A 250 1.13 -5.85 4.55
N GLU A 251 1.76 -5.37 5.60
CA GLU A 251 2.91 -4.49 5.54
C GLU A 251 4.06 -5.06 6.37
N GLY A 252 5.27 -4.94 5.83
CA GLY A 252 6.47 -5.43 6.48
C GLY A 252 7.17 -6.56 5.76
N ASP A 253 8.47 -6.63 6.06
CA ASP A 253 9.38 -7.60 5.47
C ASP A 253 9.46 -8.77 6.43
N PHE A 254 9.02 -9.92 5.93
CA PHE A 254 9.22 -11.22 6.55
C PHE A 254 9.94 -12.10 5.55
N PHE A 255 10.88 -12.91 6.05
CA PHE A 255 11.72 -13.73 5.20
C PHE A 255 11.81 -15.15 5.73
N PHE A 256 12.04 -16.08 4.81
CA PHE A 256 12.06 -17.49 5.08
C PHE A 256 13.43 -17.90 5.62
N VAL A 257 13.45 -18.60 6.74
CA VAL A 257 14.68 -19.18 7.31
C VAL A 257 14.41 -20.62 7.70
N ALA A 258 15.16 -21.55 7.13
CA ALA A 258 15.15 -22.94 7.56
C ALA A 258 16.29 -23.24 8.54
N ASN A 259 16.13 -24.28 9.35
CA ASN A 259 17.19 -24.73 10.27
C ASN A 259 18.30 -25.56 9.58
N SER A 260 18.16 -25.87 8.30
CA SER A 260 19.08 -26.69 7.51
C SER A 260 19.10 -26.24 6.06
N GLU A 261 20.26 -26.33 5.41
CA GLU A 261 20.44 -25.94 3.99
C GLU A 261 19.67 -26.86 3.02
N ASP A 262 19.43 -28.11 3.42
CA ASP A 262 18.63 -29.10 2.68
C ASP A 262 17.11 -28.87 2.76
N ILE A 263 16.66 -27.68 3.18
CA ILE A 263 15.24 -27.32 3.23
C ILE A 263 15.03 -26.15 2.28
N GLN A 264 14.23 -26.37 1.25
CA GLN A 264 13.85 -25.33 0.31
C GLN A 264 12.49 -24.78 0.69
N GLY A 265 12.35 -23.47 0.64
CA GLY A 265 11.08 -22.83 0.93
C GLY A 265 11.11 -21.36 0.59
N GLY A 266 9.94 -20.75 0.69
CA GLY A 266 9.75 -19.35 0.36
C GLY A 266 8.49 -18.81 1.01
N LEU A 267 8.51 -17.50 1.20
CA LEU A 267 7.37 -16.72 1.64
C LEU A 267 6.90 -15.86 0.49
N THR A 268 5.60 -15.90 0.23
CA THR A 268 4.92 -15.04 -0.73
C THR A 268 3.71 -14.42 -0.06
N ARG A 269 3.17 -13.35 -0.65
CA ARG A 269 1.90 -12.78 -0.22
C ARG A 269 0.79 -13.38 -1.07
N SER A 270 -0.28 -13.86 -0.44
CA SER A 270 -1.43 -14.48 -1.10
C SER A 270 -2.67 -13.59 -1.02
N LYS A 271 -3.52 -13.66 -2.05
CA LYS A 271 -4.82 -12.96 -2.09
C LYS A 271 -5.93 -13.73 -1.36
N THR A 272 -5.66 -14.97 -0.94
CA THR A 272 -6.56 -15.75 -0.08
C THR A 272 -6.31 -15.33 1.36
N LYS A 273 -7.28 -14.69 2.00
CA LYS A 273 -7.09 -13.94 3.26
C LYS A 273 -8.32 -14.00 4.15
N ILE A 274 -8.13 -13.74 5.44
CA ILE A 274 -9.18 -13.49 6.45
C ILE A 274 -9.29 -11.99 6.71
N SER A 275 -8.17 -11.28 6.87
CA SER A 275 -8.11 -9.82 6.98
C SER A 275 -8.07 -9.16 5.61
N ASP A 276 -8.47 -7.89 5.49
CA ASP A 276 -8.36 -7.19 4.21
C ASP A 276 -6.89 -6.92 3.84
N GLY A 277 -6.59 -7.04 2.54
CA GLY A 277 -5.27 -6.99 1.91
C GLY A 277 -4.66 -8.34 1.42
N TYR A 278 -3.76 -8.99 2.15
CA TYR A 278 -2.90 -10.14 1.83
C TYR A 278 -2.57 -11.02 3.06
N SER A 279 -2.55 -12.34 2.88
CA SER A 279 -1.99 -13.27 3.89
C SER A 279 -0.54 -13.68 3.57
N ALA A 280 0.21 -14.13 4.58
CA ALA A 280 1.53 -14.71 4.39
C ALA A 280 1.42 -16.18 3.98
N GLU A 281 1.83 -16.49 2.76
CA GLU A 281 1.92 -17.86 2.25
C GLU A 281 3.32 -18.40 2.47
N MET A 282 3.43 -19.40 3.34
CA MET A 282 4.66 -20.16 3.54
C MET A 282 4.59 -21.49 2.79
N SER A 283 5.58 -21.72 1.94
CA SER A 283 5.78 -22.98 1.23
C SER A 283 7.15 -23.54 1.58
N PHE A 284 7.22 -24.84 1.85
CA PHE A 284 8.48 -25.50 2.15
C PHE A 284 8.49 -26.97 1.69
N ASP A 285 9.70 -27.47 1.45
CA ASP A 285 10.06 -28.84 1.14
C ASP A 285 11.32 -29.21 1.95
N PHE A 286 11.17 -30.15 2.88
CA PHE A 286 12.26 -30.63 3.73
C PHE A 286 13.27 -31.53 3.00
N MET A 287 12.99 -31.87 1.73
CA MET A 287 13.75 -32.70 0.77
C MET A 287 14.04 -34.14 1.20
N ALA A 288 14.34 -34.36 2.47
CA ALA A 288 14.64 -35.63 3.08
C ALA A 288 14.07 -35.70 4.50
N SER A 289 13.53 -36.86 4.84
CA SER A 289 13.01 -37.13 6.17
C SER A 289 14.15 -37.23 7.18
N ARG A 290 14.02 -36.54 8.32
CA ARG A 290 15.06 -36.42 9.35
C ARG A 290 14.42 -36.39 10.75
N PRO A 291 15.20 -36.46 11.84
CA PRO A 291 14.61 -36.40 13.18
C PRO A 291 13.88 -35.08 13.49
N TYR A 292 14.32 -33.98 12.90
CA TYR A 292 13.81 -32.64 13.16
C TYR A 292 14.05 -31.70 11.97
N SER A 293 12.98 -31.10 11.44
CA SER A 293 13.01 -30.07 10.39
C SER A 293 12.24 -28.85 10.88
N GLU A 294 12.73 -27.64 10.60
CA GLU A 294 12.06 -26.41 11.02
C GLU A 294 12.13 -25.38 9.88
N ALA A 295 10.96 -24.88 9.49
CA ALA A 295 10.76 -23.79 8.55
C ALA A 295 10.24 -22.58 9.31
N ASN A 296 10.89 -21.43 9.19
CA ASN A 296 10.54 -20.21 9.91
C ASN A 296 10.12 -19.09 8.98
N LEU A 297 9.07 -18.38 9.41
CA LEU A 297 8.75 -17.02 9.00
C LEU A 297 9.34 -16.08 10.04
N VAL A 298 10.40 -15.36 9.67
CA VAL A 298 11.09 -14.42 10.58
C VAL A 298 10.60 -13.00 10.30
N PHE A 299 10.23 -12.29 11.36
CA PHE A 299 9.84 -10.88 11.29
C PHE A 299 11.09 -10.00 11.34
N ASP A 300 11.11 -8.90 10.56
CA ASP A 300 12.17 -7.89 10.67
C ASP A 300 12.10 -7.12 12.01
N GLN A 301 13.26 -6.62 12.48
CA GLN A 301 13.62 -6.45 13.90
C GLN A 301 12.76 -5.50 14.76
N ASN A 302 11.70 -4.86 14.24
CA ASN A 302 10.98 -3.82 14.98
C ASN A 302 9.44 -3.85 14.86
N LYS A 303 8.82 -4.85 14.23
CA LYS A 303 7.38 -4.77 13.88
C LYS A 303 6.41 -5.47 14.83
N VAL A 304 6.84 -6.45 15.62
CA VAL A 304 5.92 -7.24 16.48
C VAL A 304 6.35 -7.18 17.95
N MET A 305 6.18 -6.00 18.56
CA MET A 305 6.52 -5.73 19.96
C MET A 305 5.28 -5.75 20.85
N LEU A 306 5.34 -6.52 21.94
CA LEU A 306 4.33 -6.53 23.00
C LEU A 306 4.84 -5.73 24.18
N THR A 307 4.18 -4.62 24.50
CA THR A 307 4.60 -3.70 25.57
C THR A 307 4.02 -4.03 26.94
N LYS A 308 2.97 -4.86 26.98
CA LYS A 308 2.22 -5.21 28.19
C LYS A 308 1.95 -6.72 28.23
N GLN A 309 1.67 -7.24 29.42
CA GLN A 309 1.32 -8.64 29.62
C GLN A 309 0.06 -9.02 28.83
N VAL A 310 0.14 -10.13 28.10
CA VAL A 310 -0.95 -10.71 27.30
C VAL A 310 -1.36 -12.05 27.89
N ASP A 311 -2.64 -12.40 27.78
CA ASP A 311 -3.21 -13.63 28.32
C ASP A 311 -3.18 -14.76 27.29
N THR A 312 -3.66 -14.50 26.07
CA THR A 312 -3.61 -15.45 24.96
C THR A 312 -2.97 -14.84 23.72
N ILE A 313 -2.40 -15.70 22.89
CA ILE A 313 -1.94 -15.38 21.55
C ILE A 313 -2.71 -16.22 20.54
N GLY A 314 -3.22 -15.57 19.49
CA GLY A 314 -4.03 -16.11 18.43
C GLY A 314 -3.33 -16.00 17.08
N LEU A 315 -3.47 -17.00 16.21
CA LEU A 315 -3.03 -16.93 14.81
C LEU A 315 -4.02 -17.68 13.91
N TRP A 316 -4.45 -17.05 12.81
CA TRP A 316 -5.23 -17.74 11.79
C TRP A 316 -4.33 -18.48 10.82
N VAL A 317 -4.58 -19.77 10.65
CA VAL A 317 -3.79 -20.64 9.78
C VAL A 317 -4.68 -21.41 8.81
N TYR A 318 -4.47 -21.16 7.51
CA TYR A 318 -5.03 -21.98 6.45
C TYR A 318 -4.11 -23.15 6.12
N ALA A 319 -4.63 -24.36 6.21
CA ALA A 319 -3.95 -25.56 5.73
C ALA A 319 -4.58 -26.06 4.43
N TYR A 320 -3.77 -26.23 3.38
CA TYR A 320 -4.25 -26.88 2.14
C TYR A 320 -4.49 -28.38 2.34
N GLU A 321 -3.70 -29.00 3.21
CA GLU A 321 -3.74 -30.43 3.49
C GLU A 321 -3.39 -30.68 4.96
N ALA A 322 -4.01 -31.68 5.58
CA ALA A 322 -3.64 -32.13 6.91
C ALA A 322 -2.20 -32.70 6.92
N SER A 323 -1.51 -32.53 8.04
CA SER A 323 -0.12 -32.93 8.25
C SER A 323 0.21 -33.12 9.74
N ASN A 324 1.24 -33.91 10.03
CA ASN A 324 1.81 -34.04 11.38
C ASN A 324 2.82 -32.94 11.72
N HIS A 325 2.76 -31.79 11.05
CA HIS A 325 3.58 -30.64 11.39
C HIS A 325 3.04 -29.94 12.64
N LYS A 326 3.94 -29.43 13.47
CA LYS A 326 3.59 -28.55 14.58
C LYS A 326 3.80 -27.10 14.19
N LEU A 327 3.01 -26.22 14.79
CA LEU A 327 3.10 -24.78 14.58
C LEU A 327 3.27 -24.08 15.91
N GLY A 328 4.07 -23.01 15.91
CA GLY A 328 4.19 -22.16 17.06
C GLY A 328 4.89 -20.85 16.76
N VAL A 329 5.07 -20.07 17.83
CA VAL A 329 5.78 -18.79 17.79
C VAL A 329 6.97 -18.81 18.74
N VAL A 330 8.04 -18.13 18.35
CA VAL A 330 9.19 -17.88 19.21
C VAL A 330 9.17 -16.42 19.64
N ILE A 331 9.19 -16.22 20.95
CA ILE A 331 9.08 -14.93 21.60
C ILE A 331 10.40 -14.66 22.33
N LEU A 332 10.97 -13.48 22.16
CA LEU A 332 12.18 -13.05 22.85
C LEU A 332 11.79 -12.01 23.91
N ASP A 333 12.10 -12.29 25.17
CA ASP A 333 11.81 -11.38 26.28
C ASP A 333 12.82 -10.23 26.40
N SER A 334 12.53 -9.24 27.26
CA SER A 334 13.45 -8.11 27.50
C SER A 334 14.79 -8.50 28.13
N LYS A 335 14.93 -9.73 28.64
CA LYS A 335 16.17 -10.28 29.21
C LYS A 335 16.96 -11.11 28.19
N GLY A 336 16.48 -11.20 26.94
CA GLY A 336 17.10 -11.97 25.87
C GLY A 336 16.88 -13.48 25.97
N LYS A 337 15.88 -13.94 26.72
CA LYS A 337 15.46 -15.34 26.82
C LYS A 337 14.40 -15.65 25.75
N GLU A 338 14.64 -16.71 24.98
CA GLU A 338 13.68 -17.25 24.01
C GLU A 338 12.64 -18.15 24.69
N PHE A 339 11.37 -17.92 24.37
CA PHE A 339 10.22 -18.73 24.75
C PHE A 339 9.57 -19.29 23.49
N ARG A 340 9.49 -20.62 23.40
CA ARG A 340 8.74 -21.31 22.35
C ARG A 340 7.32 -21.56 22.83
N VAL A 341 6.35 -20.94 22.19
CA VAL A 341 4.92 -21.17 22.44
C VAL A 341 4.37 -22.02 21.31
N GLU A 342 3.95 -23.25 21.63
CA GLU A 342 3.33 -24.18 20.67
C GLU A 342 1.86 -23.77 20.48
N LEU A 343 1.47 -23.46 19.24
CA LEU A 343 0.09 -23.12 18.87
C LEU A 343 -0.72 -24.36 18.48
N ALA A 344 -0.09 -25.31 17.78
CA ALA A 344 -0.70 -26.56 17.38
C ALA A 344 0.32 -27.71 17.39
N ASN A 345 -0.06 -28.83 18.00
CA ASN A 345 0.76 -30.05 18.09
C ASN A 345 0.65 -30.94 16.82
N ALA A 346 -0.34 -30.69 15.97
CA ALA A 346 -0.49 -31.28 14.64
C ALA A 346 -1.45 -30.41 13.82
N VAL A 347 -1.31 -30.42 12.49
CA VAL A 347 -2.30 -29.81 11.59
C VAL A 347 -3.29 -30.87 11.12
N ASP A 348 -4.31 -31.12 11.92
CA ASP A 348 -5.39 -32.07 11.59
C ASP A 348 -6.57 -31.43 10.86
N TRP A 349 -6.50 -30.12 10.56
CA TRP A 349 -7.51 -29.40 9.81
C TRP A 349 -7.11 -29.14 8.35
N THR A 350 -8.11 -28.76 7.57
CA THR A 350 -7.95 -28.18 6.24
C THR A 350 -8.79 -26.91 6.20
N GLN A 351 -8.38 -25.92 5.41
CA GLN A 351 -8.93 -24.56 5.41
C GLN A 351 -8.50 -23.72 6.62
N TRP A 352 -9.15 -22.58 6.85
CA TRP A 352 -8.84 -21.65 7.92
C TRP A 352 -9.24 -22.22 9.28
N ASN A 353 -8.30 -22.18 10.22
CA ASN A 353 -8.54 -22.46 11.62
C ASN A 353 -7.83 -21.42 12.48
N GLU A 354 -8.48 -21.00 13.55
CA GLU A 354 -7.90 -20.08 14.53
C GLU A 354 -7.18 -20.90 15.60
N LEU A 355 -5.89 -20.60 15.82
CA LEU A 355 -5.08 -21.23 16.85
C LEU A 355 -4.90 -20.24 18.00
N GLU A 356 -5.44 -20.55 19.18
CA GLU A 356 -5.33 -19.71 20.37
C GLU A 356 -4.69 -20.49 21.53
N VAL A 357 -3.66 -19.90 22.14
CA VAL A 357 -2.92 -20.52 23.26
C VAL A 357 -2.61 -19.50 24.35
N GLN A 358 -2.61 -19.96 25.60
CA GLN A 358 -2.24 -19.15 26.75
C GLN A 358 -0.75 -18.82 26.75
N MET A 359 -0.44 -17.57 27.05
CA MET A 359 0.93 -17.07 27.10
C MET A 359 1.64 -17.50 28.39
N PRO A 360 2.92 -17.94 28.33
CA PRO A 360 3.68 -18.28 29.52
C PRO A 360 3.84 -17.10 30.49
N VAL A 361 3.50 -17.30 31.75
CA VAL A 361 3.55 -16.26 32.79
C VAL A 361 4.97 -15.77 33.13
N GLU A 362 6.01 -16.51 32.73
CA GLU A 362 7.41 -16.14 33.01
C GLU A 362 7.99 -15.12 32.02
N ILE A 363 7.27 -14.75 30.96
CA ILE A 363 7.73 -13.79 29.95
C ILE A 363 7.85 -12.41 30.58
N THR A 364 9.02 -11.79 30.44
CA THR A 364 9.25 -10.42 30.91
C THR A 364 9.03 -9.43 29.77
N TYR A 365 8.10 -8.50 29.94
CA TYR A 365 7.76 -7.46 28.96
C TYR A 365 8.69 -6.23 29.11
N PRO A 366 8.89 -5.41 28.04
CA PRO A 366 8.40 -5.63 26.68
C PRO A 366 9.08 -6.84 26.02
N CYS A 367 8.35 -7.61 25.23
CA CYS A 367 8.88 -8.76 24.49
C CYS A 367 8.58 -8.62 23.00
N MET A 368 9.32 -9.35 22.17
CA MET A 368 9.15 -9.35 20.71
C MET A 368 8.80 -10.74 20.19
N ILE A 369 7.89 -10.81 19.22
CA ILE A 369 7.65 -12.05 18.49
C ILE A 369 8.68 -12.11 17.36
N GLN A 370 9.62 -13.04 17.47
CA GLN A 370 10.77 -13.10 16.58
C GLN A 370 10.45 -13.86 15.29
N ARG A 371 9.73 -14.99 15.41
CA ARG A 371 9.39 -15.84 14.27
C ARG A 371 8.19 -16.74 14.54
N ILE A 372 7.47 -17.08 13.48
CA ILE A 372 6.53 -18.20 13.45
C ILE A 372 7.27 -19.39 12.87
N TYR A 373 7.18 -20.57 13.50
CA TYR A 373 7.83 -21.77 13.04
C TYR A 373 6.81 -22.86 12.70
N VAL A 374 7.17 -23.66 11.70
CA VAL A 374 6.55 -24.94 11.40
C VAL A 374 7.63 -26.01 11.53
N GLU A 375 7.40 -26.98 12.41
CA GLU A 375 8.35 -28.07 12.64
C GLU A 375 7.78 -29.44 12.26
N GLY A 376 8.62 -30.26 11.65
CA GLY A 376 8.35 -31.66 11.38
C GLY A 376 9.24 -32.53 12.26
N ILE A 377 8.61 -33.42 13.03
CA ILE A 377 9.30 -34.31 13.97
C ILE A 377 9.24 -35.74 13.45
N GLY A 378 10.37 -36.43 13.49
CA GLY A 378 10.45 -37.85 13.16
C GLY A 378 10.50 -38.15 11.66
N TYR A 379 10.68 -39.43 11.34
CA TYR A 379 10.91 -39.88 9.97
C TYR A 379 9.62 -40.06 9.15
N ASP A 380 8.47 -40.04 9.81
CA ASP A 380 7.13 -40.08 9.23
C ASP A 380 6.54 -38.68 9.01
N GLN A 381 7.32 -37.62 9.27
CA GLN A 381 6.92 -36.26 8.95
C GLN A 381 6.58 -36.11 7.47
N LYS A 382 5.56 -35.32 7.18
CA LYS A 382 5.31 -34.86 5.82
C LYS A 382 6.50 -34.01 5.36
N LEU A 383 6.93 -34.17 4.12
CA LEU A 383 8.11 -33.45 3.63
C LEU A 383 7.77 -32.08 3.07
N THR A 384 6.55 -31.92 2.56
CA THR A 384 6.09 -30.67 1.94
C THR A 384 4.93 -30.08 2.72
N GLY A 385 4.93 -28.76 2.83
CA GLY A 385 3.89 -28.01 3.53
C GLY A 385 3.61 -26.70 2.82
N LYS A 386 2.33 -26.33 2.82
CA LYS A 386 1.86 -25.03 2.36
C LYS A 386 0.83 -24.51 3.35
N TYR A 387 1.12 -23.36 3.95
CA TYR A 387 0.25 -22.72 4.93
C TYR A 387 0.05 -21.26 4.59
N LEU A 388 -1.16 -20.76 4.76
CA LEU A 388 -1.41 -19.32 4.81
C LEU A 388 -1.54 -18.94 6.27
N MET A 389 -0.92 -17.83 6.64
CA MET A 389 -0.97 -17.26 7.98
C MET A 389 -1.53 -15.85 7.84
N ASP A 390 -2.49 -15.53 8.69
CA ASP A 390 -3.15 -14.23 8.71
C ASP A 390 -3.52 -13.90 10.16
N GLN A 391 -3.82 -12.63 10.43
CA GLN A 391 -4.32 -12.14 11.72
C GLN A 391 -3.62 -12.74 12.94
N LEU A 392 -2.41 -12.26 13.22
CA LEU A 392 -1.77 -12.52 14.49
C LEU A 392 -2.39 -11.60 15.55
N GLU A 393 -2.98 -12.19 16.58
CA GLU A 393 -3.79 -11.50 17.59
C GLU A 393 -3.31 -11.85 19.01
N VAL A 394 -3.60 -10.98 19.96
CA VAL A 394 -3.37 -11.24 21.38
C VAL A 394 -4.56 -10.76 22.20
N SER A 395 -4.88 -11.46 23.28
CA SER A 395 -5.82 -10.96 24.28
C SER A 395 -5.09 -10.42 25.51
N TYR A 396 -5.71 -9.47 26.19
CA TYR A 396 -5.19 -8.88 27.41
C TYR A 396 -6.08 -9.27 28.58
N PRO A 397 -5.52 -9.43 29.80
CA PRO A 397 -6.32 -9.72 30.98
C PRO A 397 -7.36 -8.64 31.22
N VAL A 398 -8.62 -9.05 31.32
CA VAL A 398 -9.73 -8.22 31.77
C VAL A 398 -9.64 -8.14 33.29
N ASN A 399 -9.26 -6.97 33.82
CA ASN A 399 -9.23 -6.69 35.27
C ASN A 399 -10.44 -5.88 35.68
#